data_AF-A0A538SJ84-F1
#
_entry.id   AF-A0A538SJ84-F1
#
_cell.length_a   1.000
_cell.length_b   1.000
_cell.length_c   1.000
_cell.angle_alpha   90.00
_cell.angle_beta   90.00
_cell.angle_gamma   90.00
#
_symmetry.space_group_name_H-M   'P 1'
#
loop_
_entity.id
_entity.type
_entity.pdbx_description
1 polymer ?
#
loop_
_entity_poly.entity_id
_entity_poly.type
_entity_poly.pdbx_seq_one_letter_code
_entity_poly.pdbx_strand_id
1 'polypeptide(L)'
;MREGPERVPVVIEETYDGIARLIAGRIAGLIRERGASVRRTVLGLATGSTPIGIYRELIRLHREEGLDFSQVVTFNLDEYYPMSPQSLHSYHRFMWENLFEHINIEPGNVHIPRGDLPRGKIEAHAREYESAIAEAGGIDFQILGIGQTGHIGFNEPGSGPTSRTRLVVLDSITRRVAASDFFGAENVPTEAITMGVGTIVASREIALLATGEHKAAIVKRAVEGEIDRSVAATFLQQHPNAAFYLDAPAAAELTRRKTPWLLGEIAWDPRMELEAVTWLSGVTAKSVLKLADVDYREHHLGPLLRRHGSAGELNGTVFNALSAKVRGKSKLPQGKRIIVFSPHPDDDVISAGGILRKLNQNQNEV
;
A
#
# COMPACT_ATOMS: atom_id res chain seq x y z
N MET A 1 -19.86 9.41 -10.28
CA MET A 1 -18.95 10.34 -10.98
C MET A 1 -17.67 10.37 -10.15
N ARG A 2 -16.49 10.12 -10.71
CA ARG A 2 -15.25 10.04 -9.90
C ARG A 2 -14.90 11.45 -9.42
N GLU A 3 -14.77 11.64 -8.10
CA GLU A 3 -14.55 12.94 -7.46
C GLU A 3 -13.09 13.43 -7.53
N GLY A 4 -12.20 12.70 -8.21
CA GLY A 4 -10.79 13.05 -8.32
C GLY A 4 -10.09 12.46 -9.55
N PRO A 5 -8.78 12.72 -9.72
CA PRO A 5 -8.01 12.32 -10.88
C PRO A 5 -7.69 10.82 -10.91
N GLU A 6 -8.13 10.06 -9.89
CA GLU A 6 -7.92 8.63 -9.81
C GLU A 6 -8.64 7.88 -10.95
N ARG A 7 -7.86 7.05 -11.64
CA ARG A 7 -8.28 6.25 -12.79
C ARG A 7 -8.82 4.88 -12.39
N VAL A 8 -8.82 4.57 -11.10
CA VAL A 8 -9.36 3.37 -10.47
C VAL A 8 -10.03 3.78 -9.15
N PRO A 9 -11.13 3.13 -8.72
CA PRO A 9 -11.73 3.37 -7.41
C PRO A 9 -10.70 3.30 -6.28
N VAL A 10 -10.76 4.28 -5.36
CA VAL A 10 -9.90 4.34 -4.17
C VAL A 10 -10.78 4.48 -2.93
N VAL A 11 -10.66 3.52 -2.02
CA VAL A 11 -11.27 3.52 -0.69
C VAL A 11 -10.18 3.91 0.31
N ILE A 12 -10.44 4.92 1.15
CA ILE A 12 -9.52 5.31 2.22
C ILE A 12 -10.18 5.05 3.56
N GLU A 13 -9.54 4.25 4.38
CA GLU A 13 -9.92 3.98 5.75
C GLU A 13 -8.96 4.67 6.73
N GLU A 14 -9.45 4.99 7.92
CA GLU A 14 -8.62 5.62 8.96
C GLU A 14 -7.63 4.62 9.57
N THR A 15 -8.00 3.34 9.60
CA THR A 15 -7.23 2.29 10.27
C THR A 15 -7.00 1.11 9.33
N TYR A 16 -5.84 0.47 9.50
CA TYR A 16 -5.51 -0.79 8.84
C TYR A 16 -6.59 -1.87 9.08
N ASP A 17 -7.08 -1.98 10.31
CA ASP A 17 -8.12 -2.96 10.67
C ASP A 17 -9.46 -2.66 9.98
N GLY A 18 -9.74 -1.39 9.67
CA GLY A 18 -10.90 -1.00 8.85
C GLY A 18 -10.83 -1.60 7.45
N ILE A 19 -9.68 -1.47 6.79
CA ILE A 19 -9.42 -2.08 5.47
C ILE A 19 -9.59 -3.60 5.54
N ALA A 20 -8.98 -4.22 6.55
CA ALA A 20 -9.05 -5.66 6.74
C ALA A 20 -10.49 -6.16 6.87
N ARG A 21 -11.32 -5.48 7.69
CA ARG A 21 -12.73 -5.82 7.87
C ARG A 21 -13.56 -5.65 6.60
N LEU A 22 -13.33 -4.59 5.82
CA LEU A 22 -14.05 -4.39 4.56
C LEU A 22 -13.78 -5.52 3.56
N ILE A 23 -12.51 -5.87 3.38
CA ILE A 23 -12.10 -6.89 2.43
C ILE A 23 -12.51 -8.29 2.91
N ALA A 24 -12.29 -8.61 4.19
CA ALA A 24 -12.74 -9.87 4.77
C ALA A 24 -14.27 -10.01 4.70
N GLY A 25 -15.02 -8.92 4.95
CA GLY A 25 -16.47 -8.89 4.80
C GLY A 25 -16.93 -9.13 3.36
N ARG A 26 -16.24 -8.57 2.37
CA ARG A 26 -16.52 -8.83 0.95
C ARG A 26 -16.27 -10.29 0.58
N ILE A 27 -15.15 -10.86 1.00
CA ILE A 27 -14.82 -12.28 0.80
C ILE A 27 -15.85 -13.17 1.48
N ALA A 28 -16.23 -12.87 2.72
CA ALA A 28 -17.24 -13.61 3.46
C ALA A 28 -18.60 -13.55 2.78
N GLY A 29 -18.99 -12.40 2.22
CA GLY A 29 -20.17 -12.25 1.38
C GLY A 29 -20.14 -13.20 0.18
N LEU A 30 -19.04 -13.23 -0.58
CA LEU A 30 -18.86 -14.13 -1.72
C LEU A 30 -18.96 -15.61 -1.34
N ILE A 31 -18.36 -15.99 -0.21
CA ILE A 31 -18.43 -17.36 0.32
C ILE A 31 -19.88 -17.71 0.70
N ARG A 32 -20.57 -16.84 1.45
CA ARG A 32 -21.96 -17.06 1.90
C ARG A 32 -22.94 -17.12 0.72
N GLU A 33 -22.79 -16.24 -0.27
CA GLU A 33 -23.59 -16.24 -1.50
C GLU A 33 -23.47 -17.57 -2.28
N ARG A 34 -22.31 -18.23 -2.18
CA ARG A 34 -22.00 -19.45 -2.93
C ARG A 34 -22.12 -20.73 -2.13
N GLY A 35 -22.21 -20.68 -0.80
CA GLY A 35 -22.34 -21.84 0.07
C GLY A 35 -23.56 -22.73 -0.25
N ALA A 36 -24.57 -22.19 -0.94
CA ALA A 36 -25.73 -22.94 -1.43
C ALA A 36 -25.64 -23.36 -2.91
N SER A 37 -24.54 -23.04 -3.60
CA SER A 37 -24.37 -23.26 -5.04
C SER A 37 -23.38 -24.40 -5.34
N VAL A 38 -23.47 -24.98 -6.53
CA VAL A 38 -22.49 -25.99 -7.01
C VAL A 38 -21.12 -25.34 -7.32
N ARG A 39 -21.08 -24.01 -7.45
CA ARG A 39 -19.88 -23.27 -7.84
C ARG A 39 -19.07 -22.89 -6.59
N ARG A 40 -17.81 -23.33 -6.56
CA ARG A 40 -16.83 -22.96 -5.52
C ARG A 40 -16.48 -21.47 -5.59
N THR A 41 -16.04 -20.91 -4.45
CA THR A 41 -15.45 -19.56 -4.40
C THR A 41 -13.95 -19.66 -4.65
N VAL A 42 -13.45 -19.00 -5.68
CA VAL A 42 -12.02 -19.01 -6.03
C VAL A 42 -11.38 -17.70 -5.58
N LEU A 43 -10.43 -17.79 -4.66
CA LEU A 43 -9.73 -16.63 -4.07
C LEU A 43 -8.28 -16.57 -4.53
N GLY A 44 -7.85 -15.39 -4.94
CA GLY A 44 -6.44 -15.07 -5.16
C GLY A 44 -5.85 -14.42 -3.91
N LEU A 45 -4.78 -15.00 -3.36
CA LEU A 45 -4.22 -14.61 -2.07
C LEU A 45 -2.80 -14.04 -2.21
N ALA A 46 -2.48 -13.03 -1.37
CA ALA A 46 -1.18 -12.39 -1.29
C ALA A 46 -0.47 -12.75 0.02
N THR A 47 0.85 -12.61 0.06
CA THR A 47 1.63 -12.76 1.30
C THR A 47 2.18 -11.41 1.78
N GLY A 48 3.02 -11.43 2.82
CA GLY A 48 3.60 -10.24 3.43
C GLY A 48 2.76 -9.69 4.58
N SER A 49 3.21 -8.59 5.17
CA SER A 49 2.58 -8.01 6.36
C SER A 49 1.19 -7.40 6.10
N THR A 50 0.98 -6.80 4.92
CA THR A 50 -0.27 -6.11 4.56
C THR A 50 -1.53 -6.98 4.59
N PRO A 51 -1.56 -8.25 4.11
CA PRO A 51 -2.77 -9.06 4.16
C PRO A 51 -3.06 -9.74 5.50
N ILE A 52 -2.15 -9.72 6.49
CA ILE A 52 -2.31 -10.47 7.76
C ILE A 52 -3.59 -10.09 8.52
N GLY A 53 -3.96 -8.82 8.54
CA GLY A 53 -5.20 -8.32 9.16
C GLY A 53 -6.44 -8.92 8.50
N ILE A 54 -6.45 -9.09 7.18
CA ILE A 54 -7.55 -9.76 6.47
C ILE A 54 -7.65 -11.21 6.93
N TYR A 55 -6.52 -11.92 7.00
CA TYR A 55 -6.51 -13.33 7.43
C TYR A 55 -6.99 -13.49 8.87
N ARG A 56 -6.56 -12.62 9.78
CA ARG A 56 -7.06 -12.61 11.17
C ARG A 56 -8.57 -12.41 11.23
N GLU A 57 -9.11 -11.49 10.42
CA GLU A 57 -10.55 -11.25 10.39
C GLU A 57 -11.32 -12.42 9.75
N LEU A 58 -10.79 -13.04 8.69
CA LEU A 58 -11.39 -14.26 8.11
C LEU A 58 -11.42 -15.43 9.10
N ILE A 59 -10.34 -15.60 9.89
CA ILE A 59 -10.28 -16.60 10.97
C ILE A 59 -11.31 -16.28 12.05
N ARG A 60 -11.47 -15.00 12.44
CA ARG A 60 -12.49 -14.57 13.38
C ARG A 60 -13.90 -14.91 12.86
N LEU A 61 -14.19 -14.55 11.62
CA LEU A 61 -15.47 -14.84 10.94
C LEU A 61 -15.76 -16.35 10.85
N HIS A 62 -14.73 -17.18 10.63
CA HIS A 62 -14.87 -18.63 10.68
C HIS A 62 -15.28 -19.11 12.09
N ARG A 63 -14.52 -18.72 13.10
CA ARG A 63 -14.67 -19.22 14.48
C ARG A 63 -15.91 -18.70 15.18
N GLU A 64 -16.27 -17.45 14.94
CA GLU A 64 -17.33 -16.75 15.70
C GLU A 64 -18.64 -16.67 14.93
N GLU A 65 -18.61 -16.64 13.59
CA GLU A 65 -19.80 -16.45 12.75
C GLU A 65 -20.08 -17.63 11.81
N GLY A 66 -19.31 -18.72 11.90
CA GLY A 66 -19.53 -19.95 11.14
C GLY A 66 -19.29 -19.81 9.63
N LEU A 67 -18.40 -18.90 9.21
CA LEU A 67 -18.01 -18.78 7.80
C LEU A 67 -17.31 -20.07 7.33
N ASP A 68 -17.86 -20.76 6.34
CA ASP A 68 -17.37 -22.08 5.88
C ASP A 68 -16.40 -21.98 4.69
N PHE A 69 -15.17 -22.49 4.84
CA PHE A 69 -14.13 -22.52 3.81
C PHE A 69 -14.00 -23.87 3.10
N SER A 70 -14.82 -24.87 3.44
CA SER A 70 -14.71 -26.24 2.88
C SER A 70 -14.87 -26.29 1.34
N GLN A 71 -15.60 -25.34 0.76
CA GLN A 71 -15.82 -25.21 -0.68
C GLN A 71 -15.04 -24.04 -1.31
N VAL A 72 -14.04 -23.50 -0.62
CA VAL A 72 -13.17 -22.44 -1.12
C VAL A 72 -11.95 -23.05 -1.81
N VAL A 73 -11.56 -22.48 -2.95
CA VAL A 73 -10.33 -22.77 -3.68
C VAL A 73 -9.45 -21.54 -3.65
N THR A 74 -8.16 -21.70 -3.40
CA THR A 74 -7.23 -20.56 -3.26
C THR A 74 -6.02 -20.69 -4.16
N PHE A 75 -5.61 -19.58 -4.77
CA PHE A 75 -4.40 -19.47 -5.56
C PHE A 75 -3.52 -18.33 -5.02
N ASN A 76 -2.31 -18.64 -4.56
CA ASN A 76 -1.34 -17.63 -4.13
C ASN A 76 -0.58 -17.02 -5.32
N LEU A 77 -0.29 -15.72 -5.22
CA LEU A 77 0.39 -14.96 -6.27
C LEU A 77 1.76 -15.53 -6.65
N ASP A 78 2.55 -15.99 -5.68
CA ASP A 78 3.96 -16.28 -5.88
C ASP A 78 4.56 -17.22 -4.82
N GLU A 79 5.78 -17.68 -5.11
CA GLU A 79 6.70 -18.34 -4.18
C GLU A 79 8.14 -18.07 -4.63
N TYR A 80 9.07 -17.95 -3.68
CA TYR A 80 10.50 -17.78 -3.99
C TYR A 80 11.10 -19.01 -4.72
N TYR A 81 12.18 -18.81 -5.46
CA TYR A 81 12.89 -19.89 -6.16
C TYR A 81 14.42 -19.80 -6.02
N PRO A 82 15.11 -20.90 -5.65
CA PRO A 82 14.56 -22.11 -5.07
C PRO A 82 14.04 -21.84 -3.65
N MET A 83 12.98 -22.53 -3.23
CA MET A 83 12.43 -22.42 -1.87
C MET A 83 11.81 -23.74 -1.42
N SER A 84 12.28 -24.28 -0.30
CA SER A 84 11.64 -25.43 0.36
C SER A 84 10.36 -24.97 1.06
N PRO A 85 9.25 -25.73 0.97
CA PRO A 85 8.01 -25.38 1.67
C PRO A 85 8.10 -25.43 3.20
N GLN A 86 9.18 -25.99 3.77
CA GLN A 86 9.46 -26.00 5.21
C GLN A 86 10.29 -24.78 5.66
N SER A 87 10.86 -24.04 4.71
CA SER A 87 11.65 -22.84 5.01
C SER A 87 10.81 -21.81 5.77
N LEU A 88 11.44 -21.13 6.73
CA LEU A 88 10.84 -20.00 7.45
C LEU A 88 10.41 -18.85 6.50
N HIS A 89 11.07 -18.74 5.36
CA HIS A 89 10.81 -17.67 4.38
C HIS A 89 9.89 -18.10 3.24
N SER A 90 9.37 -19.33 3.27
CA SER A 90 8.47 -19.84 2.23
C SER A 90 7.08 -19.24 2.38
N TYR A 91 6.51 -18.83 1.25
CA TYR A 91 5.12 -18.39 1.19
C TYR A 91 4.14 -19.54 1.41
N HIS A 92 4.52 -20.78 1.08
CA HIS A 92 3.80 -21.96 1.52
C HIS A 92 3.65 -21.98 3.05
N ARG A 93 4.76 -21.97 3.78
CA ARG A 93 4.74 -21.97 5.25
C ARG A 93 3.97 -20.77 5.81
N PHE A 94 4.22 -19.57 5.30
CA PHE A 94 3.53 -18.35 5.70
C PHE A 94 2.01 -18.51 5.65
N MET A 95 1.46 -19.05 4.56
CA MET A 95 0.02 -19.16 4.40
C MET A 95 -0.62 -20.21 5.32
N TRP A 96 0.08 -21.32 5.58
CA TRP A 96 -0.39 -22.31 6.53
C TRP A 96 -0.44 -21.74 7.95
N GLU A 97 0.63 -21.09 8.39
CA GLU A 97 0.71 -20.49 9.72
C GLU A 97 -0.26 -19.31 9.93
N ASN A 98 -0.54 -18.51 8.89
CA ASN A 98 -1.33 -17.29 9.03
C ASN A 98 -2.81 -17.43 8.63
N LEU A 99 -3.20 -18.51 7.95
CA LEU A 99 -4.58 -18.71 7.51
C LEU A 99 -5.03 -20.17 7.54
N PHE A 100 -4.39 -21.05 6.76
CA PHE A 100 -4.98 -22.34 6.41
C PHE A 100 -5.10 -23.31 7.58
N GLU A 101 -4.21 -23.27 8.58
CA GLU A 101 -4.33 -24.09 9.80
C GLU A 101 -5.44 -23.62 10.74
N HIS A 102 -6.08 -22.49 10.45
CA HIS A 102 -7.04 -21.84 11.34
C HIS A 102 -8.48 -21.83 10.81
N ILE A 103 -8.69 -22.39 9.62
CA ILE A 103 -9.98 -22.51 8.93
C ILE A 103 -10.18 -23.94 8.42
N ASN A 104 -11.41 -24.30 8.07
CA ASN A 104 -11.75 -25.64 7.57
C ASN A 104 -11.57 -25.81 6.05
N ILE A 105 -10.55 -25.17 5.45
CA ILE A 105 -10.26 -25.32 4.03
C ILE A 105 -9.70 -26.71 3.74
N GLU A 106 -10.15 -27.33 2.65
CA GLU A 106 -9.61 -28.60 2.19
C GLU A 106 -8.19 -28.41 1.60
N PRO A 107 -7.16 -29.14 2.06
CA PRO A 107 -5.79 -28.97 1.57
C PRO A 107 -5.64 -29.13 0.06
N GLY A 108 -6.46 -29.98 -0.57
CA GLY A 108 -6.47 -30.17 -2.02
C GLY A 108 -6.99 -28.97 -2.82
N ASN A 109 -7.62 -28.00 -2.16
CA ASN A 109 -8.10 -26.75 -2.77
C ASN A 109 -7.10 -25.59 -2.57
N VAL A 110 -5.93 -25.84 -1.97
CA VAL A 110 -4.89 -24.83 -1.74
C VAL A 110 -3.81 -24.95 -2.82
N HIS A 111 -3.63 -23.88 -3.61
CA HIS A 111 -2.66 -23.84 -4.70
C HIS A 111 -1.63 -22.73 -4.47
N ILE A 112 -0.37 -23.12 -4.26
CA ILE A 112 0.78 -22.21 -4.10
C ILE A 112 1.85 -22.62 -5.12
N PRO A 113 2.47 -21.68 -5.85
CA PRO A 113 3.56 -22.00 -6.76
C PRO A 113 4.68 -22.80 -6.06
N ARG A 114 5.24 -23.79 -6.74
CA ARG A 114 6.22 -24.73 -6.17
C ARG A 114 7.66 -24.27 -6.40
N GLY A 115 8.22 -23.61 -5.39
CA GLY A 115 9.62 -23.15 -5.36
C GLY A 115 10.66 -24.27 -5.25
N ASP A 116 10.25 -25.51 -4.97
CA ASP A 116 11.12 -26.66 -4.71
C ASP A 116 11.31 -27.59 -5.92
N LEU A 117 10.71 -27.25 -7.08
CA LEU A 117 10.83 -28.06 -8.29
C LEU A 117 12.20 -27.90 -8.96
N PRO A 118 12.70 -28.96 -9.64
CA PRO A 118 13.84 -28.83 -10.53
C PRO A 118 13.58 -27.79 -11.62
N ARG A 119 14.59 -26.99 -11.98
CA ARG A 119 14.47 -25.85 -12.91
C ARG A 119 13.79 -26.19 -14.23
N GLY A 120 14.11 -27.36 -14.81
CA GLY A 120 13.51 -27.83 -16.06
C GLY A 120 12.00 -28.13 -16.00
N LYS A 121 11.40 -28.17 -14.80
CA LYS A 121 9.96 -28.39 -14.61
C LYS A 121 9.17 -27.11 -14.34
N ILE A 122 9.84 -25.98 -14.11
CA ILE A 122 9.18 -24.73 -13.67
C ILE A 122 8.23 -24.20 -14.73
N GLU A 123 8.59 -24.25 -16.01
CA GLU A 123 7.73 -23.79 -17.10
C GLU A 123 6.49 -24.68 -17.28
N ALA A 124 6.64 -26.00 -17.10
CA ALA A 124 5.49 -26.92 -17.11
C ALA A 124 4.58 -26.63 -15.92
N HIS A 125 5.14 -26.48 -14.73
CA HIS A 125 4.40 -26.14 -13.52
C HIS A 125 3.65 -24.81 -13.64
N ALA A 126 4.27 -23.78 -14.22
CA ALA A 126 3.61 -22.50 -14.45
C ALA A 126 2.39 -22.63 -15.40
N ARG A 127 2.49 -23.48 -16.43
CA ARG A 127 1.35 -23.79 -17.32
C ARG A 127 0.26 -24.57 -16.61
N GLU A 128 0.62 -25.56 -15.81
CA GLU A 128 -0.32 -26.33 -14.98
C GLU A 128 -1.06 -25.42 -13.99
N TYR A 129 -0.36 -24.43 -13.42
CA TYR A 129 -0.94 -23.45 -12.50
C TYR A 129 -2.00 -22.57 -13.19
N GLU A 130 -1.73 -22.09 -14.41
CA GLU A 130 -2.72 -21.38 -15.24
C GLU A 130 -3.92 -22.26 -15.59
N SER A 131 -3.67 -23.53 -15.97
CA SER A 131 -4.75 -24.47 -16.26
C SER A 131 -5.63 -24.73 -15.04
N ALA A 132 -5.04 -24.89 -13.85
CA ALA A 132 -5.78 -25.09 -12.61
C ALA A 132 -6.68 -23.89 -12.27
N ILE A 133 -6.21 -22.65 -12.51
CA ILE A 133 -7.03 -21.44 -12.35
C ILE A 133 -8.22 -21.47 -13.33
N ALA A 134 -7.99 -21.85 -14.58
CA ALA A 134 -9.03 -21.94 -15.60
C ALA A 134 -10.07 -23.03 -15.28
N GLU A 135 -9.60 -24.21 -14.86
CA GLU A 135 -10.44 -25.35 -14.44
C GLU A 135 -11.30 -25.03 -13.21
N ALA A 136 -10.78 -24.20 -12.29
CA ALA A 136 -11.54 -23.67 -11.15
C ALA A 136 -12.61 -22.62 -11.56
N GLY A 137 -12.63 -22.17 -12.83
CA GLY A 137 -13.60 -21.20 -13.34
C GLY A 137 -13.16 -19.73 -13.22
N GLY A 138 -11.86 -19.51 -13.04
CA GLY A 138 -11.21 -18.21 -12.85
C GLY A 138 -11.30 -17.69 -11.42
N ILE A 139 -10.39 -16.77 -11.07
CA ILE A 139 -10.34 -16.15 -9.74
C ILE A 139 -11.51 -15.18 -9.59
N ASP A 140 -12.31 -15.34 -8.54
CA ASP A 140 -13.46 -14.49 -8.27
C ASP A 140 -13.07 -13.22 -7.52
N PHE A 141 -12.12 -13.33 -6.59
CA PHE A 141 -11.64 -12.19 -5.80
C PHE A 141 -10.14 -12.32 -5.54
N GLN A 142 -9.36 -11.34 -6.01
CA GLN A 142 -7.91 -11.31 -5.87
C GLN A 142 -7.49 -10.20 -4.89
N ILE A 143 -6.78 -10.59 -3.84
CA ILE A 143 -6.11 -9.67 -2.92
C ILE A 143 -4.70 -9.41 -3.45
N LEU A 144 -4.30 -8.15 -3.52
CA LEU A 144 -2.95 -7.72 -3.92
C LEU A 144 -2.35 -6.79 -2.88
N GLY A 145 -1.02 -6.84 -2.74
CA GLY A 145 -0.24 -5.73 -2.20
C GLY A 145 0.44 -4.96 -3.33
N ILE A 146 1.00 -3.78 -3.01
CA ILE A 146 1.85 -3.02 -3.93
C ILE A 146 3.27 -2.86 -3.39
N GLY A 147 4.26 -3.19 -4.21
CA GLY A 147 5.69 -2.94 -3.93
C GLY A 147 6.04 -1.46 -3.91
N GLN A 148 7.21 -1.08 -3.37
CA GLN A 148 7.69 0.32 -3.48
C GLN A 148 7.96 0.73 -4.93
N THR A 149 8.26 -0.24 -5.80
CA THR A 149 8.42 -0.04 -7.25
C THR A 149 7.10 -0.11 -8.02
N GLY A 150 5.99 -0.44 -7.36
CA GLY A 150 4.68 -0.57 -8.00
C GLY A 150 4.42 -1.93 -8.62
N HIS A 151 5.24 -2.93 -8.32
CA HIS A 151 4.96 -4.32 -8.65
C HIS A 151 3.72 -4.84 -7.91
N ILE A 152 3.06 -5.82 -8.52
CA ILE A 152 2.00 -6.66 -7.93
C ILE A 152 2.43 -8.11 -8.06
N GLY A 153 2.42 -8.87 -6.96
CA GLY A 153 3.26 -10.08 -6.86
C GLY A 153 4.72 -9.76 -7.17
N PHE A 154 5.46 -10.66 -7.83
CA PHE A 154 6.80 -10.36 -8.36
C PHE A 154 6.80 -9.86 -9.82
N ASN A 155 5.74 -9.18 -10.26
CA ASN A 155 5.73 -8.52 -11.57
C ASN A 155 6.50 -7.20 -11.52
N GLU A 156 7.83 -7.33 -11.54
CA GLU A 156 8.79 -6.22 -11.49
C GLU A 156 8.65 -5.24 -12.68
N PRO A 157 9.20 -4.02 -12.56
CA PRO A 157 9.24 -3.05 -13.65
C PRO A 157 9.68 -3.66 -15.00
N GLY A 158 8.87 -3.46 -16.04
CA GLY A 158 9.04 -4.05 -17.37
C GLY A 158 8.10 -5.21 -17.66
N SER A 159 7.41 -5.75 -16.65
CA SER A 159 6.41 -6.81 -16.83
C SER A 159 5.24 -6.35 -17.71
N GLY A 160 4.90 -7.16 -18.72
CA GLY A 160 3.84 -6.83 -19.68
C GLY A 160 2.43 -7.18 -19.19
N PRO A 161 1.37 -6.52 -19.70
CA PRO A 161 -0.02 -6.76 -19.28
C PRO A 161 -0.56 -8.13 -19.70
N THR A 162 0.06 -8.78 -20.69
CA THR A 162 -0.32 -10.13 -21.15
C THR A 162 0.54 -11.22 -20.53
N SER A 163 1.41 -10.88 -19.57
CA SER A 163 2.26 -11.86 -18.91
C SER A 163 1.42 -12.89 -18.15
N ARG A 164 1.89 -14.13 -18.17
CA ARG A 164 1.32 -15.27 -17.44
C ARG A 164 2.25 -15.70 -16.32
N THR A 165 1.83 -16.71 -15.55
CA THR A 165 2.63 -17.34 -14.50
C THR A 165 3.98 -17.75 -15.09
N ARG A 166 5.07 -17.36 -14.41
CA ARG A 166 6.44 -17.58 -14.91
C ARG A 166 7.46 -17.47 -13.79
N LEU A 167 8.67 -17.97 -14.06
CA LEU A 167 9.86 -17.64 -13.29
C LEU A 167 10.33 -16.23 -13.65
N VAL A 168 10.66 -15.42 -12.63
CA VAL A 168 11.17 -14.05 -12.76
C VAL A 168 12.43 -13.88 -11.94
N VAL A 169 13.28 -12.94 -12.38
CA VAL A 169 14.41 -12.45 -11.59
C VAL A 169 13.93 -11.27 -10.75
N LEU A 170 14.24 -11.28 -9.46
CA LEU A 170 13.81 -10.25 -8.52
C LEU A 170 14.63 -8.97 -8.67
N ASP A 171 13.97 -7.82 -8.58
CA ASP A 171 14.65 -6.53 -8.63
C ASP A 171 15.51 -6.30 -7.36
N SER A 172 16.60 -5.55 -7.52
CA SER A 172 17.50 -5.20 -6.42
C SER A 172 16.79 -4.49 -5.25
N ILE A 173 15.79 -3.65 -5.54
CA ILE A 173 14.97 -2.95 -4.55
C ILE A 173 14.09 -3.96 -3.81
N THR A 174 13.44 -4.88 -4.52
CA THR A 174 12.61 -5.94 -3.92
C THR A 174 13.44 -6.80 -2.96
N ARG A 175 14.65 -7.20 -3.38
CA ARG A 175 15.57 -7.96 -2.51
C ARG A 175 16.02 -7.15 -1.30
N ARG A 176 16.27 -5.85 -1.45
CA ARG A 176 16.63 -4.98 -0.32
C ARG A 176 15.50 -4.82 0.68
N VAL A 177 14.26 -4.70 0.21
CA VAL A 177 13.07 -4.59 1.09
C VAL A 177 12.81 -5.90 1.83
N ALA A 178 13.02 -7.06 1.18
CA ALA A 178 12.88 -8.36 1.83
C ALA A 178 14.06 -8.73 2.75
N ALA A 179 15.19 -8.01 2.69
CA ALA A 179 16.43 -8.39 3.38
C ALA A 179 16.27 -8.55 4.90
N SER A 180 15.44 -7.72 5.54
CA SER A 180 15.17 -7.83 6.99
C SER A 180 14.58 -9.20 7.34
N ASP A 181 13.68 -9.70 6.50
CA ASP A 181 12.96 -10.95 6.72
C ASP A 181 13.85 -12.17 6.47
N PHE A 182 14.92 -12.00 5.69
CA PHE A 182 15.91 -13.03 5.34
C PHE A 182 17.22 -12.93 6.13
N PHE A 183 17.29 -12.05 7.15
CA PHE A 183 18.50 -11.81 7.94
C PHE A 183 19.71 -11.37 7.10
N GLY A 184 19.47 -10.66 5.98
CA GLY A 184 20.50 -10.21 5.04
C GLY A 184 20.03 -10.27 3.58
N ALA A 185 20.46 -9.30 2.77
CA ALA A 185 20.07 -9.23 1.36
C ALA A 185 20.68 -10.37 0.52
N GLU A 186 21.83 -10.89 0.94
CA GLU A 186 22.54 -12.03 0.39
C GLU A 186 21.76 -13.35 0.54
N ASN A 187 20.90 -13.44 1.56
CA ASN A 187 20.07 -14.62 1.81
C ASN A 187 18.75 -14.59 1.03
N VAL A 188 18.38 -13.43 0.46
CA VAL A 188 17.17 -13.30 -0.34
C VAL A 188 17.41 -13.98 -1.70
N PRO A 189 16.56 -14.95 -2.09
CA PRO A 189 16.61 -15.59 -3.40
C PRO A 189 16.66 -14.57 -4.54
N THR A 190 17.29 -14.94 -5.65
CA THR A 190 17.39 -14.06 -6.82
C THR A 190 16.21 -14.21 -7.77
N GLU A 191 15.42 -15.27 -7.63
CA GLU A 191 14.31 -15.59 -8.51
C GLU A 191 13.06 -15.95 -7.70
N ALA A 192 11.91 -15.86 -8.37
CA ALA A 192 10.63 -16.30 -7.83
C ALA A 192 9.71 -16.78 -8.96
N ILE A 193 8.74 -17.61 -8.62
CA ILE A 193 7.64 -17.96 -9.50
C ILE A 193 6.48 -17.04 -9.14
N THR A 194 5.85 -16.39 -10.11
CA THR A 194 4.75 -15.45 -9.85
C THR A 194 3.69 -15.54 -10.94
N MET A 195 2.42 -15.36 -10.56
CA MET A 195 1.32 -15.07 -11.47
C MET A 195 1.66 -13.86 -12.32
N GLY A 196 1.33 -13.92 -13.62
CA GLY A 196 1.52 -12.78 -14.49
C GLY A 196 0.48 -11.70 -14.29
N VAL A 197 0.77 -10.48 -14.76
CA VAL A 197 -0.18 -9.36 -14.75
C VAL A 197 -1.47 -9.74 -15.47
N GLY A 198 -1.37 -10.46 -16.59
CA GLY A 198 -2.54 -10.90 -17.36
C GLY A 198 -3.36 -11.98 -16.64
N THR A 199 -2.74 -12.74 -15.76
CA THR A 199 -3.40 -13.71 -14.87
C THR A 199 -4.16 -12.98 -13.77
N ILE A 200 -3.50 -12.00 -13.13
CA ILE A 200 -4.10 -11.17 -12.07
C ILE A 200 -5.30 -10.37 -12.59
N VAL A 201 -5.14 -9.67 -13.73
CA VAL A 201 -6.17 -8.83 -14.34
C VAL A 201 -7.33 -9.66 -14.92
N ALA A 202 -7.17 -10.97 -15.10
CA ALA A 202 -8.27 -11.85 -15.49
C ALA A 202 -9.21 -12.22 -14.33
N SER A 203 -8.90 -11.82 -13.09
CA SER A 203 -9.77 -12.03 -11.93
C SER A 203 -11.09 -11.25 -12.08
N ARG A 204 -12.17 -11.68 -11.45
CA ARG A 204 -13.47 -10.96 -11.55
C ARG A 204 -13.53 -9.70 -10.71
N GLU A 205 -12.81 -9.68 -9.59
CA GLU A 205 -12.72 -8.58 -8.66
C GLU A 205 -11.32 -8.52 -8.06
N ILE A 206 -10.78 -7.31 -7.88
CA ILE A 206 -9.42 -7.09 -7.39
C ILE A 206 -9.44 -6.04 -6.27
N ALA A 207 -8.87 -6.39 -5.13
CA ALA A 207 -8.58 -5.47 -4.04
C ALA A 207 -7.07 -5.33 -3.86
N LEU A 208 -6.53 -4.15 -4.17
CA LEU A 208 -5.12 -3.83 -3.90
C LEU A 208 -5.01 -3.02 -2.62
N LEU A 209 -4.19 -3.49 -1.68
CA LEU A 209 -3.96 -2.83 -0.41
C LEU A 209 -2.61 -2.12 -0.37
N ALA A 210 -2.60 -0.93 0.21
CA ALA A 210 -1.36 -0.24 0.55
C ALA A 210 -1.52 0.52 1.87
N THR A 211 -0.56 0.33 2.78
CA THR A 211 -0.55 1.00 4.09
C THR A 211 0.81 1.62 4.36
N GLY A 212 0.80 2.77 5.04
CA GLY A 212 1.98 3.51 5.43
C GLY A 212 2.46 4.52 4.40
N GLU A 213 3.07 5.60 4.90
CA GLU A 213 3.52 6.75 4.12
C GLU A 213 4.55 6.39 3.03
N HIS A 214 5.40 5.39 3.29
CA HIS A 214 6.39 4.90 2.34
C HIS A 214 5.79 4.32 1.05
N LYS A 215 4.46 4.09 0.98
CA LYS A 215 3.73 3.70 -0.23
C LYS A 215 3.07 4.86 -0.96
N ALA A 216 2.98 6.05 -0.36
CA ALA A 216 2.13 7.12 -0.86
C ALA A 216 2.49 7.59 -2.28
N ALA A 217 3.78 7.78 -2.55
CA ALA A 217 4.24 8.21 -3.86
C ALA A 217 3.92 7.19 -4.96
N ILE A 218 4.14 5.89 -4.70
CA ILE A 218 3.89 4.84 -5.69
C ILE A 218 2.38 4.58 -5.87
N VAL A 219 1.59 4.71 -4.80
CA VAL A 219 0.13 4.65 -4.87
C VAL A 219 -0.41 5.77 -5.76
N LYS A 220 0.04 7.01 -5.54
CA LYS A 220 -0.33 8.14 -6.40
C LYS A 220 0.00 7.86 -7.86
N ARG A 221 1.23 7.38 -8.14
CA ARG A 221 1.63 7.00 -9.50
C ARG A 221 0.74 5.90 -10.09
N ALA A 222 0.37 4.91 -9.29
CA ALA A 222 -0.45 3.77 -9.71
C ALA A 222 -1.91 4.14 -10.01
N VAL A 223 -2.50 5.10 -9.29
CA VAL A 223 -3.93 5.44 -9.44
C VAL A 223 -4.19 6.70 -10.24
N GLU A 224 -3.30 7.70 -10.24
CA GLU A 224 -3.49 8.99 -10.96
C GLU A 224 -2.65 9.07 -12.25
N GLY A 225 -1.57 8.31 -12.33
CA GLY A 225 -0.61 8.37 -13.43
C GLY A 225 -1.06 7.62 -14.70
N GLU A 226 -0.36 7.89 -15.80
CA GLU A 226 -0.48 7.09 -17.02
C GLU A 226 -0.12 5.61 -16.80
N ILE A 227 -0.79 4.74 -17.55
CA ILE A 227 -0.49 3.30 -17.58
C ILE A 227 0.92 3.08 -18.11
N ASP A 228 1.72 2.35 -17.35
CA ASP A 228 3.15 2.25 -17.56
C ASP A 228 3.66 0.85 -17.15
N ARG A 229 4.43 0.21 -18.05
CA ARG A 229 5.05 -1.10 -17.79
C ARG A 229 6.06 -1.06 -16.65
N SER A 230 6.60 0.11 -16.32
CA SER A 230 7.49 0.27 -15.16
C SER A 230 6.75 0.18 -13.83
N VAL A 231 5.42 0.31 -13.82
CA VAL A 231 4.56 0.27 -12.62
C VAL A 231 3.38 -0.66 -12.89
N ALA A 232 3.56 -1.96 -12.64
CA ALA A 232 2.57 -3.00 -12.98
C ALA A 232 1.17 -2.73 -12.36
N ALA A 233 1.11 -2.11 -11.18
CA ALA A 233 -0.15 -1.73 -10.53
C ALA A 233 -1.01 -0.76 -11.39
N THR A 234 -0.42 0.00 -12.33
CA THR A 234 -1.17 0.87 -13.23
C THR A 234 -2.09 0.12 -14.18
N PHE A 235 -1.81 -1.16 -14.49
CA PHE A 235 -2.69 -1.98 -15.33
C PHE A 235 -4.06 -2.23 -14.68
N LEU A 236 -4.16 -2.13 -13.35
CA LEU A 236 -5.43 -2.24 -12.64
C LEU A 236 -6.42 -1.11 -12.97
N GLN A 237 -5.94 0.02 -13.50
CA GLN A 237 -6.81 1.10 -13.99
C GLN A 237 -7.73 0.66 -15.13
N GLN A 238 -7.36 -0.39 -15.86
CA GLN A 238 -8.16 -0.93 -16.97
C GLN A 238 -9.15 -2.01 -16.52
N HIS A 239 -9.05 -2.45 -15.27
CA HIS A 239 -9.89 -3.53 -14.76
C HIS A 239 -11.27 -2.99 -14.35
N PRO A 240 -12.37 -3.60 -14.82
CA PRO A 240 -13.72 -3.07 -14.58
C PRO A 240 -14.15 -3.12 -13.10
N ASN A 241 -13.54 -4.00 -12.31
CA ASN A 241 -13.89 -4.21 -10.91
C ASN A 241 -12.62 -4.32 -10.03
N ALA A 242 -11.74 -3.33 -10.13
CA ALA A 242 -10.57 -3.19 -9.25
C ALA A 242 -10.75 -1.97 -8.34
N ALA A 243 -10.28 -2.09 -7.10
CA ALA A 243 -10.24 -0.97 -6.15
C ALA A 243 -8.95 -1.00 -5.33
N PHE A 244 -8.45 0.19 -4.99
CA PHE A 244 -7.32 0.39 -4.09
C PHE A 244 -7.84 0.74 -2.70
N TYR A 245 -7.40 0.01 -1.68
CA TYR A 245 -7.76 0.22 -0.29
C TYR A 245 -6.53 0.74 0.45
N LEU A 246 -6.63 1.97 0.94
CA LEU A 246 -5.51 2.73 1.49
C LEU A 246 -5.79 3.13 2.93
N ASP A 247 -4.74 3.19 3.75
CA ASP A 247 -4.80 3.96 4.98
C ASP A 247 -4.53 5.46 4.68
N ALA A 248 -4.80 6.33 5.66
CA ALA A 248 -4.56 7.76 5.48
C ALA A 248 -3.10 8.10 5.08
N PRO A 249 -2.05 7.49 5.68
CA PRO A 249 -0.68 7.68 5.25
C PRO A 249 -0.39 7.28 3.79
N ALA A 250 -0.86 6.12 3.32
CA ALA A 250 -0.64 5.69 1.94
C ALA A 250 -1.43 6.53 0.92
N ALA A 251 -2.51 7.19 1.36
CA ALA A 251 -3.27 8.13 0.55
C ALA A 251 -2.74 9.58 0.60
N ALA A 252 -1.71 9.87 1.40
CA ALA A 252 -1.28 11.24 1.69
C ALA A 252 -0.83 12.03 0.46
N GLU A 253 -0.33 11.35 -0.57
CA GLU A 253 0.14 11.97 -1.82
C GLU A 253 -0.94 12.12 -2.90
N LEU A 254 -2.14 11.56 -2.69
CA LEU A 254 -3.24 11.69 -3.64
C LEU A 254 -3.62 13.16 -3.80
N THR A 255 -3.92 13.58 -5.03
CA THR A 255 -4.21 14.98 -5.35
C THR A 255 -5.40 15.50 -4.55
N ARG A 256 -6.46 14.69 -4.37
CA ARG A 256 -7.63 15.07 -3.54
C ARG A 256 -7.33 15.16 -2.03
N ARG A 257 -6.18 14.67 -1.57
CA ARG A 257 -5.73 14.76 -0.18
C ARG A 257 -4.69 15.85 0.01
N LYS A 258 -3.66 15.86 -0.83
CA LYS A 258 -2.49 16.75 -0.72
C LYS A 258 -2.74 18.15 -1.27
N THR A 259 -3.53 18.25 -2.34
CA THR A 259 -3.76 19.49 -3.09
C THR A 259 -5.21 19.58 -3.59
N PRO A 260 -6.22 19.45 -2.72
CA PRO A 260 -7.63 19.38 -3.14
C PRO A 260 -8.10 20.63 -3.90
N TRP A 261 -7.47 21.79 -3.66
CA TRP A 261 -7.72 23.04 -4.39
C TRP A 261 -7.39 22.98 -5.89
N LEU A 262 -6.65 21.97 -6.35
CA LEU A 262 -6.41 21.76 -7.79
C LEU A 262 -7.59 21.09 -8.50
N LEU A 263 -8.51 20.47 -7.75
CA LEU A 263 -9.64 19.73 -8.31
C LEU A 263 -10.91 20.59 -8.42
N GLY A 264 -11.00 21.67 -7.66
CA GLY A 264 -12.16 22.55 -7.67
C GLY A 264 -12.23 23.45 -6.45
N GLU A 265 -13.43 23.97 -6.20
CA GLU A 265 -13.68 24.79 -5.01
C GLU A 265 -13.70 23.95 -3.74
N ILE A 266 -13.03 24.45 -2.70
CA ILE A 266 -12.96 23.81 -1.39
C ILE A 266 -13.38 24.78 -0.29
N ALA A 267 -13.82 24.24 0.84
CA ALA A 267 -13.92 25.01 2.07
C ALA A 267 -12.52 25.33 2.59
N TRP A 268 -12.19 26.61 2.70
CA TRP A 268 -10.91 27.07 3.24
C TRP A 268 -10.97 27.18 4.76
N ASP A 269 -10.03 26.51 5.41
CA ASP A 269 -9.73 26.68 6.83
C ASP A 269 -8.25 27.07 7.01
N PRO A 270 -7.82 27.51 8.20
CA PRO A 270 -6.44 27.93 8.42
C PRO A 270 -5.39 26.83 8.14
N ARG A 271 -5.76 25.55 8.27
CA ARG A 271 -4.87 24.42 7.97
C ARG A 271 -4.69 24.29 6.46
N MET A 272 -5.77 24.34 5.68
CA MET A 272 -5.72 24.28 4.21
C MET A 272 -5.01 25.48 3.61
N GLU A 273 -5.21 26.68 4.15
CA GLU A 273 -4.46 27.88 3.75
C GLU A 273 -2.96 27.69 3.98
N LEU A 274 -2.57 27.19 5.15
CA LEU A 274 -1.18 26.89 5.48
C LEU A 274 -0.55 25.86 4.54
N GLU A 275 -1.26 24.74 4.28
CA GLU A 275 -0.80 23.68 3.39
C GLU A 275 -0.68 24.17 1.94
N ALA A 276 -1.66 24.93 1.44
CA ALA A 276 -1.66 25.46 0.08
C ALA A 276 -0.52 26.45 -0.19
N VAL A 277 -0.26 27.38 0.73
CA VAL A 277 0.83 28.35 0.58
C VAL A 277 2.20 27.68 0.73
N THR A 278 2.32 26.69 1.62
CA THR A 278 3.55 25.88 1.75
C THR A 278 3.82 25.09 0.47
N TRP A 279 2.78 24.48 -0.11
CA TRP A 279 2.86 23.81 -1.41
C TRP A 279 3.27 24.78 -2.52
N LEU A 280 2.64 25.96 -2.61
CA LEU A 280 2.94 26.98 -3.62
C LEU A 280 4.40 27.45 -3.53
N SER A 281 4.90 27.64 -2.30
CA SER A 281 6.32 27.95 -2.04
C SER A 281 7.25 26.87 -2.60
N GLY A 282 6.90 25.59 -2.40
CA GLY A 282 7.66 24.47 -2.96
C GLY A 282 7.64 24.42 -4.48
N VAL A 283 6.46 24.56 -5.10
CA VAL A 283 6.29 24.48 -6.57
C VAL A 283 6.99 25.63 -7.29
N THR A 284 6.94 26.84 -6.74
CA THR A 284 7.57 28.03 -7.35
C THR A 284 9.05 28.18 -6.98
N ALA A 285 9.56 27.35 -6.06
CA ALA A 285 10.88 27.48 -5.44
C ALA A 285 11.14 28.88 -4.83
N LYS A 286 10.08 29.59 -4.42
CA LYS A 286 10.14 30.90 -3.73
C LYS A 286 9.88 30.70 -2.25
N SER A 287 10.51 31.49 -1.39
CA SER A 287 10.11 31.54 0.03
C SER A 287 8.70 32.09 0.17
N VAL A 288 7.96 31.67 1.21
CA VAL A 288 6.57 32.12 1.46
C VAL A 288 6.41 33.63 1.35
N LEU A 289 7.31 34.41 1.95
CA LEU A 289 7.26 35.88 1.92
C LEU A 289 7.56 36.51 0.55
N LYS A 290 8.08 35.75 -0.42
CA LYS A 290 8.40 36.19 -1.79
C LYS A 290 7.32 35.80 -2.81
N LEU A 291 6.27 35.09 -2.39
CA LEU A 291 5.15 34.74 -3.27
C LEU A 291 4.36 36.02 -3.62
N ALA A 292 4.11 36.24 -4.91
CA ALA A 292 3.33 37.36 -5.41
C ALA A 292 1.95 36.88 -5.89
N ASP A 293 1.01 37.81 -6.07
CA ASP A 293 -0.33 37.48 -6.54
C ASP A 293 -0.36 36.64 -7.84
N VAL A 294 0.62 36.85 -8.74
CA VAL A 294 0.73 36.07 -9.97
C VAL A 294 0.93 34.58 -9.69
N ASP A 295 1.74 34.24 -8.67
CA ASP A 295 1.98 32.85 -8.27
C ASP A 295 0.68 32.16 -7.84
N TYR A 296 -0.14 32.85 -7.05
CA TYR A 296 -1.43 32.32 -6.62
C TYR A 296 -2.40 32.14 -7.80
N ARG A 297 -2.42 33.06 -8.76
CA ARG A 297 -3.31 32.99 -9.94
C ARG A 297 -2.91 31.86 -10.89
N GLU A 298 -1.61 31.70 -11.16
CA GLU A 298 -1.08 30.67 -12.08
C GLU A 298 -1.20 29.25 -11.52
N HIS A 299 -1.39 29.10 -10.19
CA HIS A 299 -1.47 27.81 -9.51
C HIS A 299 -2.84 27.52 -8.87
N HIS A 300 -3.93 28.07 -9.43
CA HIS A 300 -5.31 27.81 -9.01
C HIS A 300 -5.66 28.23 -7.56
N LEU A 301 -4.87 29.12 -6.95
CA LEU A 301 -5.09 29.66 -5.61
C LEU A 301 -5.69 31.07 -5.62
N GLY A 302 -6.24 31.51 -6.76
CA GLY A 302 -7.00 32.76 -6.87
C GLY A 302 -8.11 32.97 -5.83
N PRO A 303 -8.85 31.93 -5.38
CA PRO A 303 -9.82 32.08 -4.28
C PRO A 303 -9.21 32.61 -2.98
N LEU A 304 -7.96 32.27 -2.66
CA LEU A 304 -7.27 32.78 -1.47
C LEU A 304 -7.00 34.28 -1.58
N LEU A 305 -6.63 34.76 -2.76
CA LEU A 305 -6.46 36.20 -2.99
C LEU A 305 -7.78 36.96 -2.82
N ARG A 306 -8.91 36.38 -3.21
CA ARG A 306 -10.22 37.02 -2.99
C ARG A 306 -10.58 37.11 -1.50
N ARG A 307 -10.18 36.11 -0.71
CA ARG A 307 -10.45 36.04 0.72
C ARG A 307 -9.58 37.00 1.55
N HIS A 308 -8.31 37.14 1.18
CA HIS A 308 -7.30 37.91 1.93
C HIS A 308 -6.89 39.22 1.23
N GLY A 309 -7.48 39.55 0.08
CA GLY A 309 -7.19 40.76 -0.69
C GLY A 309 -5.88 40.73 -1.49
N SER A 310 -4.78 40.24 -0.90
CA SER A 310 -3.46 40.17 -1.55
C SER A 310 -2.63 38.98 -1.03
N ALA A 311 -1.60 38.59 -1.80
CA ALA A 311 -0.66 37.57 -1.35
C ALA A 311 0.09 37.98 -0.07
N GLY A 312 0.41 39.27 0.10
CA GLY A 312 1.25 39.75 1.20
C GLY A 312 0.68 39.47 2.59
N GLU A 313 -0.61 39.71 2.79
CA GLU A 313 -1.29 39.47 4.06
C GLU A 313 -1.33 37.98 4.43
N LEU A 314 -1.71 37.14 3.45
CA LEU A 314 -1.75 35.70 3.63
C LEU A 314 -0.35 35.10 3.85
N ASN A 315 0.64 35.54 3.08
CA ASN A 315 2.04 35.11 3.24
C ASN A 315 2.55 35.41 4.65
N GLY A 316 2.24 36.58 5.20
CA GLY A 316 2.60 36.96 6.57
C GLY A 316 1.96 36.04 7.61
N THR A 317 0.67 35.75 7.45
CA THR A 317 -0.08 34.84 8.32
C THR A 317 0.52 33.43 8.31
N VAL A 318 0.77 32.87 7.12
CA VAL A 318 1.37 31.54 6.95
C VAL A 318 2.81 31.50 7.48
N PHE A 319 3.62 32.52 7.18
CA PHE A 319 4.99 32.62 7.69
C PHE A 319 5.03 32.62 9.22
N ASN A 320 4.15 33.39 9.86
CA ASN A 320 4.05 33.44 11.32
C ASN A 320 3.61 32.08 11.90
N ALA A 321 2.64 31.42 11.26
CA ALA A 321 2.19 30.09 11.66
C ALA A 321 3.31 29.03 11.55
N LEU A 322 4.08 29.03 10.46
CA LEU A 322 5.25 28.14 10.31
C LEU A 322 6.34 28.45 11.33
N SER A 323 6.68 29.74 11.51
CA SER A 323 7.70 30.19 12.45
C SER A 323 7.34 29.83 13.90
N ALA A 324 6.06 29.87 14.25
CA ALA A 324 5.57 29.49 15.58
C ALA A 324 5.80 28.00 15.91
N LYS A 325 5.88 27.12 14.90
CA LYS A 325 6.19 25.69 15.09
C LYS A 325 7.65 25.46 15.49
N VAL A 326 8.55 26.38 15.17
CA VAL A 326 9.96 26.31 15.57
C VAL A 326 10.08 26.75 17.03
N ARG A 327 10.22 25.76 17.93
CA ARG A 327 10.42 26.00 19.37
C ARG A 327 11.90 26.11 19.71
N GLY A 328 12.32 27.31 20.09
CA GLY A 328 13.60 27.56 20.74
C GLY A 328 13.59 27.05 22.19
N LYS A 329 14.78 27.01 22.81
CA LYS A 329 15.00 26.58 24.20
C LYS A 329 13.99 27.19 25.19
N SER A 330 13.71 28.50 25.05
CA SER A 330 12.78 29.24 25.92
C SER A 330 11.32 28.79 25.85
N LYS A 331 10.92 28.05 24.81
CA LYS A 331 9.55 27.54 24.61
C LYS A 331 9.44 26.04 24.88
N LEU A 332 10.51 25.38 25.32
CA LEU A 332 10.52 23.96 25.66
C LEU A 332 10.26 23.77 27.16
N PRO A 333 9.74 22.60 27.57
CA PRO A 333 9.57 22.27 29.00
C PRO A 333 10.87 22.42 29.78
N GLN A 334 10.76 22.63 31.10
CA GLN A 334 11.88 22.68 32.04
C GLN A 334 11.56 21.84 33.28
N GLY A 335 12.55 21.09 33.78
CA GLY A 335 12.41 20.28 34.99
C GLY A 335 11.38 19.16 34.88
N LYS A 336 11.11 18.66 33.68
CA LYS A 336 10.19 17.55 33.42
C LYS A 336 10.94 16.27 33.10
N ARG A 337 10.27 15.13 33.29
CA ARG A 337 10.67 13.87 32.68
C ARG A 337 10.05 13.78 31.30
N ILE A 338 10.87 13.56 30.29
CA ILE A 338 10.50 13.40 28.89
C ILE A 338 10.81 11.96 28.49
N ILE A 339 9.92 11.31 27.76
CA ILE A 339 10.15 9.98 27.20
C ILE A 339 10.19 10.12 25.69
N VAL A 340 11.25 9.57 25.08
CA VAL A 340 11.46 9.63 23.63
C VAL A 340 11.18 8.25 23.05
N PHE A 341 10.15 8.16 22.22
CA PHE A 341 9.89 6.96 21.44
C PHE A 341 10.59 7.12 20.08
N SER A 342 11.63 6.32 19.87
CA SER A 342 12.31 6.23 18.57
C SER A 342 12.03 4.87 17.93
N PRO A 343 11.66 4.81 16.65
CA PRO A 343 11.48 3.53 15.96
C PRO A 343 12.81 2.77 15.81
N HIS A 344 13.94 3.47 15.78
CA HIS A 344 15.29 2.90 15.84
C HIS A 344 16.21 3.72 16.77
N PRO A 345 17.09 3.11 17.59
CA PRO A 345 18.00 3.83 18.50
C PRO A 345 19.03 4.78 17.85
N ASP A 346 19.10 4.82 16.52
CA ASP A 346 19.98 5.76 15.80
C ASP A 346 19.20 7.01 15.34
N ASP A 347 17.88 6.91 15.18
CA ASP A 347 17.05 7.98 14.63
C ASP A 347 16.89 9.14 15.61
N ASP A 348 16.91 8.87 16.91
CA ASP A 348 16.87 9.89 17.97
C ASP A 348 18.17 10.71 18.00
N VAL A 349 19.33 10.08 17.79
CA VAL A 349 20.62 10.77 17.72
C VAL A 349 20.74 11.56 16.42
N ILE A 350 20.41 10.95 15.27
CA ILE A 350 20.59 11.55 13.93
C ILE A 350 19.55 12.64 13.67
N SER A 351 18.28 12.39 14.00
CA SER A 351 17.17 13.28 13.64
C SER A 351 16.74 14.19 14.79
N ALA A 352 16.83 13.72 16.04
CA ALA A 352 16.37 14.45 17.21
C ALA A 352 17.50 15.01 18.11
N GLY A 353 18.78 14.75 17.83
CA GLY A 353 19.89 15.15 18.70
C GLY A 353 19.90 16.65 19.05
N GLY A 354 19.53 17.51 18.09
CA GLY A 354 19.39 18.94 18.31
C GLY A 354 18.27 19.34 19.29
N ILE A 355 17.14 18.63 19.30
CA ILE A 355 16.03 18.89 20.23
C ILE A 355 16.29 18.24 21.60
N LEU A 356 16.84 17.02 21.63
CA LEU A 356 17.23 16.31 22.86
C LEU A 356 18.26 17.12 23.65
N ARG A 357 19.26 17.68 22.97
CA ARG A 357 20.23 18.59 23.59
C ARG A 357 19.56 19.80 24.24
N LYS A 358 18.60 20.43 23.56
CA LYS A 358 17.88 21.59 24.11
C LYS A 358 17.00 21.22 25.30
N LEU A 359 16.38 20.04 25.28
CA LEU A 359 15.61 19.50 26.41
C LEU A 359 16.51 19.23 27.62
N ASN A 360 17.67 18.60 27.43
CA ASN A 360 18.66 18.42 28.49
C ASN A 360 19.18 19.78 29.03
N GLN A 361 19.46 20.75 28.16
CA GLN A 361 19.85 22.11 28.56
C GLN A 361 18.76 22.87 29.35
N ASN A 362 17.51 22.41 29.27
CA ASN A 362 16.39 22.88 30.08
C ASN A 362 16.21 22.04 31.37
N GLN A 363 17.24 21.29 31.80
CA GLN A 363 17.21 20.51 33.03
C GLN A 363 16.05 19.49 33.05
N ASN A 364 15.64 19.00 31.88
CA ASN A 364 14.72 17.89 31.80
C ASN A 364 15.51 16.57 31.95
N GLU A 365 14.87 15.57 32.56
CA GLU A 365 15.30 14.18 32.52
C GLU A 365 14.74 13.60 31.20
N VAL A 366 15.61 13.40 30.20
CA VAL A 366 15.21 12.99 28.84
C VAL A 366 15.58 11.54 28.60
#